data_AF-A0A425WMF1-F1
#
_entry.id   AF-A0A425WMF1-F1
#
_cell.length_a   1.000
_cell.length_b   1.000
_cell.length_c   1.000
_cell.angle_alpha   90.00
_cell.angle_beta   90.00
_cell.angle_gamma   90.00
#
_symmetry.space_group_name_H-M   'P 1'
#
loop_
_entity.id
_entity.type
_entity.pdbx_description
1 polymer ?
#
loop_
_entity_poly.entity_id
_entity_poly.type
_entity_poly.pdbx_seq_one_letter_code
_entity_poly.pdbx_strand_id
1 'polypeptide(L)'
;KILRRYLLDNDAEVTLEAIDKPTNKYANDLEPMEAGLKHEEYITSAINECYATAYEIHDFRTMQMLDWFVKEQGEEETNARDMISDYKLFAGTPQGLYNLDQKYLTRTFIAPTMPM
;
A
#
# COMPACT_ATOMS: atom_id res chain seq x y z
N LYS A 1 9.99 6.65 4.05
CA LYS A 1 10.91 7.83 4.03
C LYS A 1 10.15 9.15 4.21
N ILE A 2 9.00 9.30 3.55
CA ILE A 2 8.16 10.49 3.56
C ILE A 2 7.70 10.88 4.98
N LEU A 3 6.96 10.00 5.69
CA LEU A 3 6.43 10.29 7.03
C LEU A 3 7.52 10.67 8.04
N ARG A 4 8.60 9.87 8.12
CA ARG A 4 9.75 10.18 8.98
C ARG A 4 10.33 11.56 8.66
N ARG A 5 10.48 11.92 7.38
CA ARG A 5 11.03 13.22 7.00
C ARG A 5 10.07 14.35 7.42
N TYR A 6 8.78 14.18 7.17
CA TYR A 6 7.75 15.13 7.62
C TYR A 6 7.80 15.38 9.13
N LEU A 7 7.90 14.31 9.94
CA LEU A 7 8.01 14.43 11.40
C LEU A 7 9.26 15.22 11.82
N LEU A 8 10.42 14.88 11.25
CA LEU A 8 11.68 15.58 11.54
C LEU A 8 11.66 17.05 11.11
N ASP A 9 10.99 17.37 9.99
CA ASP A 9 10.82 18.75 9.51
C ASP A 9 9.79 19.57 10.33
N ASN A 10 9.15 18.92 11.32
CA ASN A 10 8.26 19.53 12.30
C ASN A 10 8.79 19.35 13.74
N ASP A 11 10.09 19.11 13.90
CA ASP A 11 10.78 18.95 15.19
C ASP A 11 10.17 17.85 16.10
N ALA A 12 9.47 16.87 15.52
CA ALA A 12 8.92 15.74 16.24
C ALA A 12 10.01 14.69 16.54
N GLU A 13 9.96 14.11 17.73
CA GLU A 13 10.80 12.97 18.09
C GLU A 13 10.34 11.72 17.35
N VAL A 14 11.28 11.01 16.72
CA VAL A 14 10.99 9.79 15.96
C VAL A 14 11.66 8.60 16.62
N THR A 15 10.83 7.68 17.12
CA THR A 15 11.28 6.37 17.61
C THR A 15 11.00 5.31 16.55
N LEU A 16 11.99 4.47 16.24
CA LEU A 16 11.82 3.33 15.35
C LEU A 16 11.73 2.06 16.20
N GLU A 17 10.56 1.42 16.17
CA GLU A 17 10.33 0.16 16.85
C GLU A 17 10.75 -1.04 15.98
N ALA A 18 10.81 -2.22 16.60
CA ALA A 18 11.07 -3.46 15.88
C ALA A 18 9.91 -3.77 14.92
N ILE A 19 10.23 -4.19 13.70
CA ILE A 19 9.25 -4.66 12.73
C ILE A 19 9.04 -6.16 12.97
N ASP A 20 7.79 -6.54 13.23
CA ASP A 20 7.43 -7.94 13.41
C ASP A 20 7.70 -8.76 12.14
N LYS A 21 8.18 -9.98 12.34
CA LYS A 21 8.44 -10.91 11.24
C LYS A 21 7.12 -11.34 10.59
N PRO A 22 6.98 -11.28 9.25
CA PRO A 22 5.83 -11.86 8.56
C PRO A 22 5.72 -13.36 8.84
N THR A 23 4.52 -13.83 9.20
CA THR A 23 4.28 -15.24 9.60
C THR A 23 3.36 -16.01 8.65
N ASN A 24 2.83 -15.34 7.63
CA ASN A 24 1.85 -15.89 6.71
C ASN A 24 2.40 -17.12 5.98
N LYS A 25 1.56 -18.14 5.85
CA LYS A 25 1.78 -19.31 4.98
C LYS A 25 0.61 -19.38 4.02
N TYR A 26 0.90 -19.68 2.76
CA TYR A 26 -0.09 -19.70 1.69
C TYR A 26 -0.17 -21.10 1.08
N ALA A 27 -1.39 -21.57 0.84
CA ALA A 27 -1.66 -22.88 0.26
C ALA A 27 -1.73 -22.87 -1.28
N ASN A 28 -1.90 -21.69 -1.88
CA ASN A 28 -1.96 -21.48 -3.32
C ASN A 28 -1.51 -20.05 -3.69
N ASP A 29 -1.39 -19.77 -4.98
CA ASP A 29 -0.89 -18.48 -5.49
C ASP A 29 -1.89 -17.32 -5.37
N LEU A 30 -3.18 -17.59 -5.14
CA LEU A 30 -4.20 -16.55 -4.94
C LEU A 30 -4.15 -15.98 -3.52
N GLU A 31 -3.94 -16.81 -2.51
CA GLU A 31 -3.90 -16.40 -1.10
C GLU A 31 -2.91 -15.25 -0.79
N PRO A 32 -1.66 -15.19 -1.33
CA PRO A 32 -0.79 -14.04 -1.10
C PRO A 32 -1.35 -12.75 -1.73
N MET A 33 -2.07 -12.83 -2.85
CA MET A 33 -2.68 -11.65 -3.47
C MET A 33 -3.85 -11.13 -2.63
N GLU A 34 -4.69 -12.02 -2.10
CA GLU A 34 -5.79 -11.66 -1.20
C GLU A 34 -5.26 -11.11 0.14
N ALA A 35 -4.17 -11.66 0.67
CA ALA A 35 -3.48 -11.12 1.82
C ALA A 35 -2.88 -9.73 1.55
N GLY A 36 -2.35 -9.50 0.34
CA GLY A 36 -1.88 -8.20 -0.12
C GLY A 36 -3.00 -7.16 -0.14
N LEU A 37 -4.14 -7.46 -0.77
CA LEU A 37 -5.31 -6.57 -0.77
C LEU A 37 -5.77 -6.24 0.65
N LYS A 38 -5.88 -7.25 1.52
CA LYS A 38 -6.27 -7.04 2.91
C LYS A 38 -5.28 -6.13 3.66
N HIS A 39 -4.00 -6.23 3.35
CA HIS A 39 -2.99 -5.35 3.94
C HIS A 39 -3.14 -3.92 3.43
N GLU A 40 -3.38 -3.72 2.13
CA GLU A 40 -3.63 -2.38 1.58
C GLU A 40 -4.88 -1.74 2.18
N GLU A 41 -5.98 -2.47 2.33
CA GLU A 41 -7.20 -1.97 3.00
C GLU A 41 -6.94 -1.61 4.47
N TYR A 42 -6.06 -2.34 5.16
CA TYR A 42 -5.61 -1.99 6.51
C TYR A 42 -4.79 -0.69 6.53
N ILE A 43 -3.85 -0.52 5.59
CA ILE A 43 -3.06 0.72 5.48
C ILE A 43 -3.98 1.91 5.15
N THR A 44 -4.96 1.73 4.26
CA THR A 44 -5.98 2.75 3.98
C THR A 44 -6.74 3.17 5.23
N SER A 45 -7.16 2.20 6.07
CA SER A 45 -7.78 2.50 7.36
C SER A 45 -6.87 3.34 8.25
N ALA A 46 -5.60 2.97 8.38
CA ALA A 46 -4.64 3.69 9.20
C ALA A 46 -4.41 5.14 8.70
N ILE A 47 -4.31 5.34 7.38
CA ILE A 47 -4.21 6.68 6.79
C ILE A 47 -5.46 7.51 7.05
N ASN A 48 -6.64 6.93 6.91
CA ASN A 48 -7.91 7.61 7.19
C ASN A 48 -8.04 8.01 8.67
N GLU A 49 -7.59 7.15 9.59
CA GLU A 49 -7.56 7.46 11.03
C GLU A 49 -6.61 8.62 11.34
N CYS A 50 -5.41 8.64 10.74
CA CYS A 50 -4.49 9.78 10.85
C CYS A 50 -5.11 11.06 10.29
N TYR A 51 -5.79 10.98 9.15
CA TYR A 51 -6.43 12.12 8.49
C TYR A 51 -7.58 12.67 9.35
N ALA A 52 -8.44 11.81 9.88
CA ALA A 52 -9.51 12.19 10.80
C ALA A 52 -8.96 12.87 12.06
N THR A 53 -7.90 12.30 12.65
CA THR A 53 -7.25 12.90 13.83
C THR A 53 -6.70 14.29 13.52
N ALA A 54 -6.03 14.47 12.38
CA ALA A 54 -5.53 15.79 11.96
C ALA A 54 -6.68 16.78 11.73
N TYR A 55 -7.79 16.33 11.15
CA TYR A 55 -8.98 17.15 10.95
C TYR A 55 -9.61 17.62 12.28
N GLU A 56 -9.75 16.73 13.26
CA GLU A 56 -10.33 17.02 14.57
C GLU A 56 -9.58 18.11 15.33
N ILE A 57 -8.25 18.16 15.20
CA ILE A 57 -7.39 19.18 15.83
C ILE A 57 -7.08 20.36 14.91
N HIS A 58 -7.68 20.40 13.71
CA HIS A 58 -7.44 21.42 12.69
C HIS A 58 -5.97 21.55 12.24
N ASP A 59 -5.24 20.44 12.18
CA ASP A 59 -3.88 20.38 11.63
C ASP A 59 -3.91 20.28 10.10
N PHE A 60 -4.15 21.43 9.46
CA PHE A 60 -4.23 21.53 8.00
C PHE A 60 -2.94 21.15 7.29
N ARG A 61 -1.77 21.32 7.94
CA ARG A 61 -0.48 20.97 7.34
C ARG A 61 -0.34 19.46 7.24
N THR A 62 -0.70 18.73 8.30
CA THR A 62 -0.70 17.26 8.29
C THR A 62 -1.75 16.73 7.33
N MET A 63 -2.94 17.33 7.28
CA MET A 63 -3.96 16.95 6.29
C MET A 63 -3.44 17.06 4.84
N GLN A 64 -2.85 18.20 4.47
CA GLN A 64 -2.30 18.40 3.12
C GLN A 64 -1.20 17.39 2.77
N MET A 65 -0.37 17.01 3.74
CA MET A 65 0.64 15.95 3.55
C MET A 65 -0.02 14.58 3.36
N LEU A 66 -1.06 14.27 4.14
CA LEU A 66 -1.78 13.01 4.05
C LEU A 66 -2.63 12.88 2.78
N ASP A 67 -3.03 13.97 2.12
CA ASP A 67 -3.73 13.95 0.82
C ASP A 67 -2.99 13.11 -0.23
N TRP A 68 -1.66 13.12 -0.21
CA TRP A 68 -0.87 12.31 -1.12
C TRP A 68 -1.05 10.81 -0.82
N PHE A 69 -1.00 10.41 0.45
CA PHE A 69 -1.21 9.02 0.87
C PHE A 69 -2.63 8.53 0.58
N VAL A 70 -3.64 9.39 0.76
CA VAL A 70 -5.04 9.05 0.43
C VAL A 70 -5.18 8.72 -1.06
N LYS A 71 -4.54 9.50 -1.94
CA LYS A 71 -4.53 9.24 -3.39
C LYS A 71 -3.77 7.96 -3.72
N GLU A 72 -2.59 7.79 -3.14
CA GLU A 72 -1.74 6.61 -3.36
C GLU A 72 -2.48 5.32 -2.98
N GLN A 73 -3.11 5.27 -1.80
CA GLN A 73 -3.85 4.08 -1.38
C GLN A 73 -5.01 3.71 -2.31
N GLY A 74 -5.63 4.70 -2.97
CA GLY A 74 -6.64 4.43 -4.00
C GLY A 74 -6.06 3.69 -5.21
N GLU A 75 -4.84 4.02 -5.62
CA GLU A 75 -4.12 3.33 -6.70
C GLU A 75 -3.64 1.94 -6.25
N GLU A 76 -3.10 1.82 -5.03
CA GLU A 76 -2.59 0.54 -4.50
C GLU A 76 -3.70 -0.50 -4.33
N GLU A 77 -4.86 -0.12 -3.77
CA GLU A 77 -5.99 -1.04 -3.67
C GLU A 77 -6.53 -1.46 -5.05
N THR A 78 -6.55 -0.53 -6.01
CA THR A 78 -6.97 -0.85 -7.40
C THR A 78 -6.01 -1.87 -8.01
N ASN A 79 -4.70 -1.64 -7.89
CA ASN A 79 -3.68 -2.58 -8.36
C ASN A 79 -3.84 -3.97 -7.72
N ALA A 80 -4.09 -4.03 -6.41
CA ALA A 80 -4.29 -5.29 -5.70
C ALA A 80 -5.56 -6.03 -6.15
N ARG A 81 -6.69 -5.32 -6.33
CA ARG A 81 -7.95 -5.90 -6.84
C ARG A 81 -7.82 -6.39 -8.28
N ASP A 82 -7.09 -5.65 -9.11
CA ASP A 82 -6.83 -6.02 -10.50
C ASP A 82 -5.99 -7.30 -10.60
N MET A 83 -4.97 -7.46 -9.76
CA MET A 83 -4.17 -8.69 -9.71
C MET A 83 -5.01 -9.92 -9.35
N ILE A 84 -5.89 -9.79 -8.36
CA ILE A 84 -6.80 -10.87 -7.96
C ILE A 84 -7.77 -11.21 -9.10
N SER A 85 -8.31 -10.18 -9.77
CA SER A 85 -9.25 -10.36 -10.89
C SER A 85 -8.58 -11.03 -12.09
N ASP A 86 -7.40 -10.55 -12.47
CA ASP A 86 -6.55 -11.14 -13.50
C ASP A 86 -6.24 -12.61 -13.19
N TYR A 87 -5.85 -12.93 -11.96
CA TYR A 87 -5.57 -14.31 -11.55
C TYR A 87 -6.82 -15.18 -11.72
N LYS A 88 -7.97 -14.74 -11.19
CA LYS A 88 -9.24 -15.49 -11.28
C LYS A 88 -9.68 -15.72 -12.74
N LEU A 89 -9.38 -14.79 -13.65
CA LEU A 89 -9.73 -14.88 -15.06
C LEU A 89 -8.77 -15.76 -15.87
N PHE A 90 -7.46 -15.66 -15.64
CA PHE A 90 -6.46 -16.20 -16.55
C PHE A 90 -5.62 -17.34 -15.97
N ALA A 91 -5.55 -17.52 -14.65
CA ALA A 91 -4.67 -18.53 -14.03
C ALA A 91 -5.18 -19.98 -14.12
N GLY A 92 -6.35 -20.22 -14.74
CA GLY A 92 -6.93 -21.57 -14.87
C GLY A 92 -6.17 -22.54 -15.78
N THR A 93 -5.15 -22.08 -16.50
CA THR A 93 -4.29 -22.93 -17.35
C THR A 93 -2.81 -22.57 -17.18
N PRO A 94 -1.86 -23.51 -17.40
CA PRO A 94 -0.43 -23.21 -17.33
C PRO A 94 0.02 -22.05 -18.24
N GLN A 95 -0.55 -21.96 -19.44
CA GLN A 95 -0.25 -20.87 -20.37
C GLN A 95 -0.77 -19.53 -19.86
N GLY A 96 -1.98 -19.50 -19.29
CA GLY A 96 -2.55 -18.27 -18.74
C GLY A 96 -1.79 -17.79 -17.51
N LEU A 97 -1.37 -18.69 -16.63
CA LEU A 97 -0.51 -18.37 -15.49
C LEU A 97 0.87 -17.84 -15.95
N TYR A 98 1.49 -18.47 -16.94
CA TYR A 98 2.75 -18.00 -17.53
C TYR A 98 2.60 -16.58 -18.10
N ASN A 99 1.50 -16.30 -18.81
CA ASN A 99 1.26 -14.97 -19.38
C ASN A 99 1.08 -13.90 -18.29
N LEU A 100 0.42 -14.23 -17.17
CA LEU A 100 0.29 -13.33 -16.02
C LEU A 100 1.66 -13.04 -15.39
N ASP A 101 2.49 -14.06 -15.19
CA ASP A 101 3.85 -13.90 -14.68
C ASP A 101 4.68 -12.97 -15.58
N GLN A 102 4.65 -13.18 -16.89
CA GLN A 102 5.34 -12.30 -17.86
C GLN A 102 4.82 -10.86 -17.82
N LYS A 103 3.50 -10.66 -17.67
CA LYS A 103 2.91 -9.33 -17.48
C LYS A 103 3.45 -8.67 -16.21
N TYR A 104 3.46 -9.36 -15.07
CA TYR A 104 3.88 -8.76 -13.81
C TYR A 104 5.39 -8.55 -13.68
N LEU A 105 6.22 -9.33 -14.38
CA LEU A 105 7.66 -9.09 -14.49
C LEU A 105 8.01 -7.73 -15.11
N THR A 106 7.10 -7.13 -15.88
CA THR A 106 7.28 -5.80 -16.48
C THR A 106 7.04 -4.66 -15.49
N ARG A 107 6.44 -4.95 -14.32
CA ARG A 107 6.20 -3.94 -13.29
C ARG A 107 7.53 -3.47 -12.72
N THR A 108 7.75 -2.17 -12.73
CA THR A 108 8.92 -1.55 -12.12
C THR A 108 8.53 -0.84 -10.84
N PHE A 109 9.33 -1.02 -9.79
CA PHE A 109 9.19 -0.22 -8.59
C PHE A 109 9.68 1.21 -8.89
N ILE A 110 8.76 2.15 -8.93
CA ILE A 110 9.08 3.57 -9.00
C ILE A 110 8.90 4.11 -7.59
N ALA A 111 10.01 4.45 -6.93
CA ALA A 111 9.96 4.99 -5.58
C ALA A 111 9.20 6.32 -5.60
N PRO A 112 8.10 6.48 -4.84
CA PRO A 112 7.38 7.74 -4.81
C PRO A 112 8.24 8.83 -4.19
N THR A 113 8.32 9.97 -4.87
CA THR A 113 8.85 11.22 -4.33
C THR A 113 7.66 12.05 -3.89
N MET A 114 7.67 12.58 -2.66
CA MET A 114 6.62 13.54 -2.26
C MET A 114 6.56 14.65 -3.31
N PRO A 115 5.38 14.92 -3.90
CA PRO A 115 5.20 16.16 -4.62
C PRO A 115 5.42 17.29 -3.59
N MET A 116 6.43 18.12 -3.85
CA MET A 116 6.68 19.34 -3.09
C MET A 116 5.48 20.28 -3.19
#